data_AF-A0A817IPE4-F1
#
_entry.id   AF-A0A817IPE4-F1
#
_cell.length_a   1.000
_cell.length_b   1.000
_cell.length_c   1.000
_cell.angle_alpha   90.00
_cell.angle_beta   90.00
_cell.angle_gamma   90.00
#
_symmetry.space_group_name_H-M   'P 1'
#
loop_
_entity.id
_entity.type
_entity.pdbx_description
1 polymer ?
#
loop_
_entity_poly.entity_id
_entity_poly.type
_entity_poly.pdbx_seq_one_letter_code
_entity_poly.pdbx_strand_id
1 'polypeptide(L)' 'MNGFIYNNSFNAVLTSENLIPANIERLFFDAPILRCFIDTLSTYILVVTTDAPNIFGSFTVTAAGPGSLTYIELEEQ' A
#
# COMPACT_ATOMS: atom_id res chain seq x y z
N MET A 1 10.00 -2.34 6.29
CA MET A 1 8.63 -2.53 5.75
C MET A 1 8.43 -1.61 4.58
N ASN A 2 7.76 -2.09 3.54
CA ASN A 2 7.43 -1.34 2.33
C ASN A 2 5.93 -1.45 2.07
N GLY A 3 5.38 -0.47 1.38
CA GLY A 3 3.99 -0.49 0.95
C GLY A 3 3.87 -0.10 -0.51
N PHE A 4 2.99 -0.79 -1.23
CA PHE A 4 2.74 -0.62 -2.65
C PHE A 4 1.25 -0.55 -2.89
N ILE A 5 0.82 0.39 -3.72
CA ILE A 5 -0.60 0.60 -4.02
C ILE A 5 -0.86 0.21 -5.46
N TYR A 6 -1.87 -0.61 -5.66
CA TYR A 6 -2.29 -1.12 -6.96
C TYR A 6 -3.71 -0.67 -7.29
N ASN A 7 -3.96 -0.41 -8.57
CA ASN A 7 -5.29 -0.13 -9.06
C ASN A 7 -6.07 -1.44 -9.23
N ASN A 8 -7.20 -1.58 -8.52
CA ASN A 8 -8.15 -2.69 -8.63
C ASN A 8 -7.67 -4.10 -8.23
N SER A 9 -6.51 -4.57 -8.71
CA SER A 9 -5.98 -5.90 -8.44
C SER A 9 -4.47 -5.94 -8.25
N PHE A 10 -4.00 -6.92 -7.47
CA PHE A 10 -2.58 -7.22 -7.27
C PHE A 10 -2.24 -8.57 -7.93
N ASN A 11 -1.10 -8.60 -8.64
CA ASN A 11 -0.55 -9.80 -9.25
C ASN A 11 0.83 -10.09 -8.65
N ALA A 12 0.93 -11.13 -7.82
CA ALA A 12 2.18 -11.50 -7.18
C ALA A 12 3.28 -11.97 -8.15
N VAL A 13 2.91 -12.41 -9.36
CA VAL A 13 3.84 -12.83 -10.42
C VAL A 13 4.35 -11.62 -11.21
N LEU A 14 3.48 -10.65 -11.49
CA LEU A 14 3.78 -9.43 -12.24
C LEU A 14 3.54 -8.20 -11.37
N THR A 15 4.43 -7.96 -10.41
CA THR A 15 4.26 -6.92 -9.37
C THR A 15 4.32 -5.47 -9.87
N SER A 16 4.63 -5.25 -11.15
CA SER A 16 4.54 -3.93 -11.79
C SER A 16 3.18 -3.69 -12.46
N GLU A 17 2.36 -4.74 -12.64
CA GLU A 17 1.03 -4.63 -13.22
C GLU A 17 0.13 -3.85 -12.27
N ASN A 18 -0.62 -2.87 -12.79
CA ASN A 18 -1.53 -2.00 -12.04
C ASN A 18 -0.89 -1.19 -10.89
N LEU A 19 0.44 -1.18 -10.76
CA LEU A 19 1.13 -0.42 -9.72
C LEU A 19 0.91 1.08 -9.93
N ILE A 20 0.44 1.76 -8.89
CA ILE A 20 0.29 3.21 -8.88
C ILE A 20 1.64 3.84 -8.53
N PRO A 21 2.12 4.80 -9.34
CA PRO A 21 3.29 5.59 -8.98
C PRO A 21 3.01 6.34 -7.66
N ALA A 22 3.72 5.94 -6.61
CA ALA A 22 3.69 6.59 -5.31
C ALA A 22 5.08 7.15 -4.99
N ASN A 23 5.13 8.37 -4.47
CA ASN A 23 6.36 8.89 -3.90
C ASN A 23 6.50 8.33 -2.49
N ILE A 24 7.60 7.59 -2.25
CA ILE A 24 7.90 7.02 -0.94
C ILE A 24 8.84 7.98 -0.22
N GLU A 25 8.31 8.71 0.75
CA GLU A 25 9.12 9.54 1.62
C GLU A 25 9.49 8.73 2.87
N ARG A 26 10.79 8.49 3.06
CA ARG A 26 11.34 7.96 4.31
C ARG A 26 12.13 9.08 4.98
N LEU A 27 11.53 9.69 6.01
CA LEU A 27 12.30 10.50 6.94
C LEU A 27 13.03 9.53 7.89
N PHE A 28 14.29 9.84 8.21
CA PHE A 28 15.28 8.91 8.79
C PHE A 28 14.80 8.04 9.98
N PHE A 29 13.81 8.49 10.74
CA PHE A 29 13.23 7.77 11.88
C PHE A 29 11.70 7.63 11.86
N ASP A 30 11.03 8.10 10.80
CA ASP A 30 9.58 8.06 10.71
C ASP A 30 9.10 6.85 9.91
N ALA A 31 7.83 6.47 10.14
CA ALA A 31 7.15 5.48 9.31
C ALA A 31 7.16 5.91 7.84
N PRO A 32 7.33 4.99 6.88
CA PRO A 32 7.31 5.32 5.47
C PRO A 32 5.96 5.93 5.09
N ILE A 33 5.99 7.09 4.41
CA ILE A 33 4.79 7.75 3.91
C ILE A 33 4.67 7.49 2.42
N LEU A 34 3.53 6.93 2.01
CA LEU A 34 3.16 6.77 0.60
C LEU A 34 2.31 7.96 0.18
N ARG A 35 2.82 8.77 -0.75
CA ARG A 35 2.05 9.86 -1.37
C ARG A 35 1.66 9.47 -2.78
N CYS A 36 0.36 9.37 -3.02
CA CYS A 36 -0.20 9.12 -4.34
C CYS A 36 -1.52 9.87 -4.52
N PHE A 37 -1.91 10.09 -5.76
CA PHE A 37 -3.25 10.50 -6.12
C PHE A 37 -4.06 9.26 -6.47
N ILE A 38 -5.27 9.19 -5.91
CA ILE A 38 -6.25 8.14 -6.20
C ILE A 38 -7.56 8.80 -6.58
N ASP A 39 -8.33 8.13 -7.43
CA ASP A 39 -9.63 8.58 -7.87
C ASP A 39 -10.70 8.26 -6.82
N THR A 40 -11.75 9.06 -6.80
CA THR A 40 -12.91 8.82 -5.94
C THR A 40 -13.74 7.66 -6.51
N LEU A 41 -14.44 6.94 -5.62
CA LEU A 41 -15.31 5.80 -5.97
C LEU A 41 -14.60 4.63 -6.69
N SER A 42 -13.28 4.54 -6.53
CA SER A 42 -12.43 3.49 -7.08
C SER A 42 -11.88 2.58 -5.99
N THR A 43 -11.59 1.33 -6.35
CA THR A 43 -11.00 0.33 -5.45
C THR A 43 -9.51 0.19 -5.70
N TYR A 44 -8.73 0.16 -4.63
CA TYR A 44 -7.28 0.01 -4.67
C TYR A 44 -6.83 -1.10 -3.72
N ILE A 45 -5.71 -1.74 -4.04
CA ILE A 45 -5.09 -2.77 -3.21
C ILE A 45 -3.81 -2.18 -2.62
N LEU A 46 -3.72 -2.17 -1.29
CA LEU A 46 -2.47 -1.85 -0.58
C LEU A 46 -1.80 -3.17 -0.18
N VAL A 47 -0.60 -3.41 -0.71
CA VAL A 47 0.23 -4.55 -0.31
C VAL A 47 1.32 -4.02 0.62
N VAL A 48 1.36 -4.57 1.85
CA VAL A 48 2.37 -4.22 2.86
C VAL A 48 3.29 -5.41 3.05
N THR A 49 4.60 -5.20 2.92
CA THR A 49 5.61 -6.27 3.01
C THR A 49 6.77 -5.91 3.93
N THR A 50 7.47 -6.93 4.41
CA THR A 50 8.75 -6.78 5.11
C THR A 50 9.91 -6.64 4.12
N ASP A 51 11.08 -6.22 4.62
CA ASP A 51 12.25 -5.99 3.77
C ASP A 51 12.89 -7.30 3.27
N ALA A 52 12.54 -8.45 3.88
CA ALA A 52 12.92 -9.77 3.42
C ALA A 52 11.81 -10.81 3.70
N PRO A 53 11.79 -11.94 2.98
CA PRO A 53 10.85 -13.04 3.19
C PRO A 53 10.97 -13.64 4.59
N ASN A 54 9.88 -14.25 5.09
CA ASN A 54 9.81 -14.94 6.38
C ASN A 54 10.12 -14.05 7.60
N ILE A 55 9.99 -12.75 7.45
CA ILE A 55 10.01 -11.81 8.57
C ILE A 55 8.56 -11.48 8.92
N PHE A 56 8.25 -11.55 10.20
CA PHE A 56 6.97 -11.12 10.75
C PHE A 56 7.14 -9.79 11.46
N GLY A 57 6.16 -8.91 11.32
CA GLY A 57 6.16 -7.62 11.98
C GLY A 57 4.75 -7.06 12.02
N SER A 58 4.37 -6.47 13.15
CA SER A 58 3.12 -5.74 13.27
C SER A 58 3.21 -4.43 12.50
N PHE A 59 2.08 -4.01 11.92
CA PHE A 59 1.98 -2.73 11.22
C PHE A 59 0.64 -2.07 11.48
N THR A 60 0.57 -0.80 11.13
CA THR A 60 -0.67 -0.03 11.15
C THR A 60 -0.74 0.79 9.88
N VAL A 61 -1.90 0.80 9.25
CA VAL A 61 -2.17 1.61 8.07
C VAL A 61 -3.00 2.82 8.51
N THR A 62 -2.59 4.00 8.08
CA THR A 62 -3.35 5.23 8.25
C THR A 62 -3.30 5.98 6.94
N ALA A 63 -4.45 6.41 6.44
CA ALA A 63 -4.51 7.30 5.29
C ALA A 63 -5.17 8.62 5.71
N ALA A 64 -4.67 9.71 5.14
CA ALA A 64 -5.20 11.04 5.30
C ALA A 64 -5.34 11.66 3.92
N GLY A 65 -6.46 12.35 3.69
CA GLY A 65 -6.75 12.99 2.41
C GLY A 65 -8.08 13.75 2.47
N PRO A 66 -8.43 14.46 1.39
CA PRO A 66 -9.69 15.19 1.31
C PRO A 66 -10.91 14.26 1.18
N GLY A 67 -10.71 13.00 0.83
CA GLY A 67 -11.75 11.98 0.69
C GLY A 67 -11.83 11.06 1.90
N SER A 68 -12.97 10.35 2.01
CA SER A 68 -13.12 9.24 2.96
C SER A 68 -12.72 7.93 2.30
N LEU A 69 -12.13 7.03 3.10
CA LEU A 69 -11.72 5.70 2.67
C LEU A 69 -12.41 4.66 3.55
N THR A 70 -12.75 3.53 2.95
CA THR A 70 -13.20 2.34 3.67
C THR A 70 -12.12 1.29 3.53
N TYR A 71 -11.67 0.72 4.65
CA TYR A 71 -10.69 -0.35 4.65
C TYR A 71 -11.39 -1.70 4.68
N ILE A 72 -10.96 -2.58 3.80
CA ILE A 72 -11.35 -3.98 3.79
C ILE A 72 -10.06 -4.78 3.86
N GLU A 73 -9.90 -5.58 4.90
CA GLU A 73 -8.79 -6.52 5.00
C GLU A 73 -9.04 -7.68 4.05
N LEU A 74 -8.02 -7.99 3.24
CA LEU A 74 -8.04 -9.13 2.34
C LEU A 74 -7.11 -10.18 2.94
N GLU A 75 -7.67 -11.31 3.33
CA GLU A 75 -6.88 -12.48 3.71
C GLU A 75 -6.29 -13.12 2.45
N GLU A 76 -5.01 -13.47 2.47
CA GLU A 76 -4.45 -14.38 1.46
C GLU A 76 -5.14 -15.75 1.63
N GLN A 77 -5.75 -16.26 0.56
CA GLN A 77 -6.28 -17.63 0.51
C GLN A 77 -5.16 -18.66 0.28
#